data_AF-A0A428U019-F1
#
_entry.id   AF-A0A428U019-F1
#
_cell.length_a   1.000
_cell.length_b   1.000
_cell.length_c   1.000
_cell.angle_alpha   90.00
_cell.angle_beta   90.00
_cell.angle_gamma   90.00
#
_symmetry.space_group_name_H-M   'P 1'
#
loop_
_entity.id
_entity.type
_entity.pdbx_description
1 polymer ?
#
loop_
_entity_poly.entity_id
_entity_poly.type
_entity_poly.pdbx_seq_one_letter_code
_entity_poly.pdbx_strand_id
1 'polypeptide(L)'
;MSAASVEVNDGVFCAEHLREVCDDCNADFREENDSFYGFDTAERDPIICPPTSLNGDGAYECKKHHNWTCIQCFSWKKQIVKARRAAKETGT
;
A
#
# COMPACT_ATOMS: atom_id res chain seq x y z
N MET A 1 -17.31 4.46 12.22
CA MET A 1 -17.18 3.15 11.54
C MET A 1 -15.72 3.02 11.19
N SER A 2 -15.01 2.02 11.72
CA SER A 2 -13.62 1.76 11.32
C SER A 2 -13.61 1.32 9.85
N ALA A 3 -12.71 1.86 9.04
CA ALA A 3 -12.56 1.43 7.65
C ALA A 3 -12.14 -0.05 7.61
N ALA A 4 -12.80 -0.85 6.77
CA ALA A 4 -12.34 -2.20 6.50
C ALA A 4 -11.00 -2.14 5.74
N SER A 5 -10.04 -2.94 6.16
CA SER A 5 -8.75 -3.10 5.49
C SER A 5 -8.71 -4.38 4.66
N VAL A 6 -7.84 -4.41 3.65
CA VAL A 6 -7.49 -5.59 2.86
C VAL A 6 -5.98 -5.66 2.70
N GLU A 7 -5.48 -6.89 2.53
CA GLU A 7 -4.08 -7.15 2.22
C GLU A 7 -3.91 -7.43 0.72
N VAL A 8 -2.98 -6.73 0.09
CA VAL A 8 -2.57 -6.94 -1.30
C VAL A 8 -1.08 -7.27 -1.27
N ASN A 9 -0.74 -8.56 -1.35
CA ASN A 9 0.66 -9.04 -1.29
C ASN A 9 1.43 -8.40 -0.12
N ASP A 10 0.91 -8.57 1.09
CA ASP A 10 1.46 -8.05 2.36
C ASP A 10 1.38 -6.52 2.56
N GLY A 11 0.82 -5.77 1.61
CA GLY A 11 0.52 -4.35 1.79
C GLY A 11 -0.90 -4.15 2.27
N VAL A 12 -1.10 -3.31 3.28
CA VAL A 12 -2.41 -2.99 3.87
C VAL A 12 -3.01 -1.75 3.22
N PHE A 13 -4.27 -1.85 2.80
CA PHE A 13 -5.02 -0.78 2.14
C PHE A 13 -6.48 -0.77 2.62
N CYS A 14 -7.23 0.30 2.35
CA CYS A 14 -8.69 0.26 2.52
C CYS A 14 -9.34 -0.71 1.53
N ALA A 15 -10.36 -1.43 1.99
CA ALA A 15 -11.03 -2.50 1.23
C ALA A 15 -11.72 -2.00 -0.04
N GLU A 16 -12.29 -0.80 0.00
CA GLU A 16 -13.12 -0.27 -1.09
C GLU A 16 -12.30 0.38 -2.20
N HIS A 17 -11.24 1.13 -1.83
CA HIS A 17 -10.51 1.98 -2.76
C HIS A 17 -9.06 1.55 -2.99
N LEU A 18 -8.56 0.56 -2.24
CA LEU A 18 -7.17 0.10 -2.31
C LEU A 18 -6.15 1.23 -2.13
N ARG A 19 -6.49 2.22 -1.31
CA ARG A 19 -5.61 3.32 -0.92
C ARG A 19 -5.08 3.12 0.49
N GLU A 20 -3.80 3.41 0.67
CA GLU A 20 -3.15 3.34 1.98
C GLU A 20 -3.59 4.48 2.88
N VAL A 21 -3.64 5.70 2.35
CA VAL A 21 -4.33 6.85 2.95
C VAL A 21 -5.57 7.12 2.12
N CYS A 22 -6.74 7.06 2.74
CA CYS A 22 -8.03 7.16 2.07
C CYS A 22 -8.96 8.09 2.84
N ASP A 23 -9.09 9.33 2.37
CA ASP A 23 -9.98 10.34 2.97
C ASP A 23 -11.45 9.89 2.94
N ASP A 24 -11.88 9.23 1.85
CA ASP A 24 -13.25 8.73 1.71
C ASP A 24 -13.61 7.68 2.78
N CYS A 25 -12.61 6.92 3.24
CA CYS A 25 -12.79 5.92 4.30
C CYS A 25 -12.34 6.43 5.67
N ASN A 26 -11.77 7.65 5.74
CA ASN A 26 -11.06 8.19 6.89
C ASN A 26 -10.06 7.17 7.48
N ALA A 27 -9.20 6.62 6.62
CA ALA A 27 -8.24 5.56 6.95
C ALA A 27 -6.81 5.97 6.57
N ASP A 28 -5.85 5.63 7.43
CA ASP A 28 -4.41 5.81 7.20
C ASP A 28 -3.68 4.56 7.67
N PHE A 29 -3.18 3.77 6.73
CA PHE A 29 -2.47 2.51 6.98
C PHE A 29 -0.94 2.64 6.89
N ARG A 30 -0.41 3.87 6.91
CA ARG A 30 1.03 4.11 6.79
C ARG A 30 1.80 3.54 7.97
N GLU A 31 1.24 3.61 9.18
CA GLU A 31 1.86 3.06 10.38
C GLU A 31 1.98 1.53 10.30
N GLU A 32 0.91 0.84 9.90
CA GLU A 32 0.87 -0.60 9.73
C GLU A 32 1.86 -1.07 8.67
N ASN A 33 1.87 -0.42 7.50
CA ASN A 33 2.78 -0.76 6.42
C ASN A 33 4.25 -0.44 6.77
N ASP A 34 4.53 0.71 7.38
CA ASP A 34 5.89 1.07 7.77
C ASP A 34 6.42 0.08 8.82
N SER A 35 5.63 -0.22 9.86
CA SER A 35 5.96 -1.19 10.91
C SER A 35 6.21 -2.59 10.36
N PHE A 36 5.32 -3.09 9.49
CA PHE A 36 5.47 -4.42 8.87
C PHE A 36 6.79 -4.56 8.11
N TYR A 37 7.25 -3.51 7.42
CA TYR A 37 8.50 -3.52 6.67
C TYR A 37 9.75 -3.10 7.46
N GLY A 38 9.60 -2.86 8.76
CA GLY A 38 10.67 -2.53 9.70
C GLY A 38 11.12 -1.06 9.63
N PHE A 39 10.20 -0.15 9.36
CA PHE A 39 10.44 1.29 9.38
C PHE A 39 9.72 1.94 10.55
N ASP A 40 10.35 2.96 11.15
CA ASP A 40 9.65 3.87 12.08
C ASP A 40 8.59 4.65 11.31
N THR A 41 7.40 4.85 11.89
CA THR A 41 6.36 5.69 11.32
C THR A 41 6.92 7.05 10.90
N ALA A 42 6.69 7.45 9.65
CA ALA A 42 7.16 8.72 9.12
C ALA A 42 6.08 9.44 8.33
N GLU A 43 6.15 10.77 8.34
CA GLU A 43 5.36 11.59 7.43
C GLU A 43 5.91 11.46 6.01
N ARG A 44 5.22 10.69 5.19
CA ARG A 44 5.54 10.44 3.79
C ARG A 44 4.26 10.36 2.96
N ASP A 45 4.41 10.56 1.65
CA ASP A 45 3.35 10.31 0.70
C ASP A 45 2.85 8.85 0.78
N PRO A 46 1.55 8.60 0.59
CA PRO A 46 1.00 7.25 0.56
C PRO A 46 1.57 6.44 -0.60
N ILE A 47 1.75 5.13 -0.40
CA ILE A 47 2.04 4.20 -1.49
C ILE A 47 0.78 3.98 -2.33
N ILE A 48 0.98 3.71 -3.62
CA ILE A 48 -0.12 3.57 -4.58
C ILE A 48 -0.26 2.10 -4.92
N CYS A 49 -1.42 1.52 -4.59
CA CYS A 49 -1.77 0.20 -5.08
C CYS A 49 -1.93 0.27 -6.61
N PRO A 50 -1.18 -0.54 -7.39
CA PRO A 50 -1.33 -0.57 -8.83
C PRO A 50 -2.67 -1.22 -9.19
N PRO A 51 -3.10 -1.16 -10.45
CA PRO A 51 -4.34 -1.83 -10.86
C PRO A 51 -4.33 -3.33 -10.49
N THR A 52 -5.25 -3.73 -9.61
CA THR A 52 -5.44 -5.12 -9.17
C THR A 52 -6.86 -5.62 -9.47
N SER A 53 -7.01 -6.94 -9.47
CA SER A 53 -8.26 -7.68 -9.57
C SER A 53 -8.25 -8.83 -8.57
N LEU A 54 -9.42 -9.26 -8.11
CA LEU A 54 -9.55 -10.49 -7.35
C LEU A 54 -9.46 -11.69 -8.30
N ASN A 55 -8.65 -12.69 -7.92
CA ASN A 55 -8.62 -13.97 -8.60
C ASN A 55 -9.74 -14.91 -8.09
N GLY A 56 -9.83 -16.12 -8.63
CA GLY A 56 -10.85 -17.10 -8.25
C GLY A 56 -10.78 -17.54 -6.78
N ASP A 57 -9.64 -17.35 -6.12
CA ASP A 57 -9.39 -17.70 -4.72
C ASP A 57 -9.64 -16.52 -3.77
N GLY A 58 -10.07 -15.36 -4.30
CA GLY A 58 -10.30 -14.15 -3.51
C GLY A 58 -9.01 -13.39 -3.14
N ALA A 59 -7.86 -13.73 -3.73
CA ALA A 59 -6.62 -12.99 -3.56
C ALA A 59 -6.47 -11.89 -4.62
N TYR A 60 -5.89 -10.76 -4.25
CA TYR A 60 -5.61 -9.68 -5.18
C TYR A 60 -4.40 -10.00 -6.07
N GLU A 61 -4.61 -10.01 -7.37
CA GLU A 61 -3.57 -10.14 -8.38
C GLU A 61 -3.35 -8.84 -9.15
N CYS A 62 -2.10 -8.62 -9.58
CA CYS A 62 -1.77 -7.51 -10.47
C CYS A 62 -2.47 -7.72 -11.82
N LYS A 63 -3.26 -6.74 -12.28
CA LYS A 63 -3.98 -6.81 -13.57
C LYS A 63 -3.06 -6.97 -14.79
N LYS A 64 -1.81 -6.50 -14.69
CA LYS A 64 -0.86 -6.56 -15.81
C LYS A 64 -0.20 -7.92 -15.97
N HIS A 65 0.10 -8.58 -14.85
CA HIS A 65 0.89 -9.82 -14.84
C HIS A 65 0.10 -11.04 -14.38
N HIS A 66 -1.17 -10.87 -13.96
CA HIS A 66 -2.03 -11.92 -13.43
C HIS A 66 -1.33 -12.76 -12.36
N ASN A 67 -0.65 -12.07 -11.44
CA ASN A 67 0.11 -12.70 -10.38
C ASN A 67 -0.16 -11.97 -9.07
N TRP A 68 -0.60 -12.74 -8.07
CA TRP A 68 -0.87 -12.27 -6.71
C TRP A 68 0.42 -12.04 -5.90
N THR A 69 1.56 -12.60 -6.35
CA THR A 69 2.90 -12.35 -5.78
C THR A 69 3.78 -11.47 -6.67
N CYS A 70 3.17 -10.55 -7.42
CA CYS A 70 3.88 -9.76 -8.43
C CYS A 70 4.92 -8.80 -7.83
N ILE A 71 6.18 -9.24 -7.69
CA ILE A 71 7.28 -8.43 -7.15
C ILE A 71 7.57 -7.15 -7.95
N GLN A 72 7.17 -7.10 -9.22
CA GLN A 72 7.38 -5.92 -10.07
C GLN A 72 6.43 -4.77 -9.69
N CYS A 73 5.21 -5.11 -9.27
CA CYS A 73 4.15 -4.14 -9.00
C CYS A 73 3.94 -3.96 -7.48
N PHE A 74 3.99 -5.05 -6.72
CA PHE A 74 3.77 -5.12 -5.28
C PHE A 74 5.07 -5.02 -4.47
N SER A 75 6.05 -4.28 -4.97
CA SER A 75 7.31 -4.03 -4.25
C SER A 75 7.15 -2.94 -3.17
N TRP A 76 6.24 -3.15 -2.21
CA TRP A 76 5.81 -2.14 -1.23
C TRP A 76 6.96 -1.54 -0.43
N LYS A 77 7.86 -2.38 0.11
CA LYS A 77 9.07 -1.91 0.79
C LYS A 77 9.87 -0.92 -0.06
N LYS A 78 10.00 -1.16 -1.38
CA LYS A 78 10.70 -0.26 -2.30
C LYS A 78 9.94 1.05 -2.51
N GLN A 79 8.60 0.99 -2.59
CA GLN A 79 7.76 2.19 -2.68
C GLN A 79 7.85 3.05 -1.41
N ILE A 80 7.79 2.45 -0.22
CA ILE A 80 7.95 3.13 1.07
C ILE A 80 9.32 3.81 1.15
N VAL A 81 10.40 3.11 0.81
CA VAL A 81 11.75 3.70 0.79
C VAL A 81 11.82 4.92 -0.15
N LYS A 82 11.17 4.86 -1.31
CA LYS A 82 11.12 5.98 -2.26
C LYS A 82 10.33 7.17 -1.69
N ALA A 83 9.15 6.92 -1.12
CA ALA A 83 8.31 7.95 -0.52
C ALA A 83 9.02 8.65 0.66
N ARG A 84 9.70 7.88 1.52
CA ARG A 84 10.51 8.43 2.62
C ARG A 84 11.70 9.26 2.15
N ARG A 85 12.32 8.90 1.02
CA ARG A 85 13.39 9.71 0.42
C ARG A 85 12.84 11.02 -0.13
N ALA A 86 11.74 10.97 -0.87
CA ALA A 86 11.09 12.16 -1.40
C ALA A 86 10.67 13.14 -0.28
N ALA A 87 10.09 12.63 0.81
CA ALA A 87 9.69 13.45 1.95
C ALA A 87 10.88 14.20 2.61
N LYS A 88 12.08 13.60 2.61
CA LYS A 88 13.30 14.26 3.09
C LYS A 88 13.82 15.34 2.14
N GLU A 89 13.59 15.18 0.85
CA GLU A 89 14.03 16.14 -0.19
C GLU A 89 13.10 17.36 -0.26
N THR A 90 11.82 17.20 0.06
CA THR A 90 10.85 18.30 0.17
C THR A 90 10.91 19.04 1.51
N GLY A 91 11.78 18.61 2.43
CA GLY A 91 12.01 19.23 3.74
C GLY A 91 13.01 20.39 3.74
N THR A 92 12.89 21.33 2.79
CA THR A 92 13.54 22.66 2.80
C THR A 92 12.54 23.76 2.48
#